data_AF-A0A3D5DW07-F1
#
_entry.id   AF-A0A3D5DW07-F1
#
_cell.length_a   1.000
_cell.length_b   1.000
_cell.length_c   1.000
_cell.angle_alpha   90.00
_cell.angle_beta   90.00
_cell.angle_gamma   90.00
#
_symmetry.space_group_name_H-M   'P 1'
#
loop_
_entity.id
_entity.type
_entity.pdbx_description
1 polymer ?
#
loop_
_entity_poly.entity_id
_entity_poly.type
_entity_poly.pdbx_seq_one_letter_code
_entity_poly.pdbx_strand_id
1 'polypeptide(L)' 'MHNHGAFTPGMDSQAAVKAAVMCEGVARSVRIACQFGGPLPSAQSGIGYLYDRYQNVYGQR' A
#
# COMPACT_ATOMS: atom_id res chain seq x y z
N MET A 1 5.24 -9.19 -13.08
CA MET A 1 6.28 -10.00 -12.40
C MET A 1 5.59 -11.09 -11.57
N HIS A 2 5.30 -12.24 -12.18
CA HIS A 2 4.76 -13.40 -11.47
C HIS A 2 5.93 -14.28 -10.99
N ASN A 3 5.85 -14.88 -9.80
CA ASN A 3 6.92 -15.69 -9.20
C ASN A 3 8.27 -14.97 -8.97
N HIS A 4 8.24 -13.66 -8.74
CA HIS A 4 9.46 -12.89 -8.44
C HIS A 4 9.25 -12.02 -7.20
N GLY A 5 8.56 -10.88 -7.35
CA GLY A 5 8.33 -9.95 -6.27
C GLY A 5 7.85 -8.60 -6.80
N ALA A 6 7.66 -7.65 -5.88
CA ALA A 6 7.29 -6.27 -6.21
C ALA A 6 8.50 -5.47 -6.70
N PHE A 7 8.25 -4.55 -7.64
CA PHE A 7 9.19 -3.49 -8.00
C PHE A 7 8.56 -2.15 -7.60
N THR A 8 9.22 -1.39 -6.73
CA THR A 8 8.64 -0.19 -6.11
C THR A 8 9.52 1.05 -6.35
N PRO A 9 9.11 1.96 -7.25
CA PRO A 9 9.81 3.23 -7.45
C PRO A 9 9.56 4.21 -6.29
N GLY A 10 10.49 5.14 -6.09
CA GLY A 10 10.39 6.23 -5.12
C GLY A 10 11.28 7.41 -5.54
N MET A 11 11.03 8.60 -4.97
CA MET A 11 11.82 9.81 -5.26
C MET A 11 13.29 9.64 -4.85
N ASP A 12 13.54 8.85 -3.82
CA ASP A 12 14.86 8.41 -3.37
C ASP A 12 14.82 6.93 -2.95
N SER A 13 15.96 6.40 -2.53
CA SER A 13 16.09 5.00 -2.10
C SER A 13 15.23 4.69 -0.87
N GLN A 14 15.10 5.62 0.08
CA GLN A 14 14.31 5.42 1.28
C GLN A 14 12.81 5.35 0.96
N ALA A 15 12.31 6.21 0.07
CA ALA A 15 10.95 6.19 -0.42
C ALA A 15 10.64 4.91 -1.20
N ALA A 16 11.58 4.44 -2.03
CA ALA A 16 11.45 3.18 -2.76
C ALA A 16 11.33 1.97 -1.81
N VAL A 17 12.16 1.92 -0.77
CA VAL A 17 12.10 0.87 0.26
C VAL A 17 10.82 0.98 1.10
N LYS A 18 10.40 2.20 1.46
CA LYS A 18 9.14 2.43 2.19
C LYS A 18 7.96 1.85 1.41
N ALA A 19 7.89 2.10 0.11
CA ALA A 19 6.85 1.55 -0.74
C ALA A 19 6.89 0.01 -0.79
N ALA A 20 8.08 -0.60 -0.88
CA ALA A 20 8.25 -2.07 -0.82
C ALA A 20 7.70 -2.65 0.48
N VAL A 21 8.09 -2.08 1.62
CA VAL A 21 7.69 -2.56 2.95
C VAL A 21 6.18 -2.42 3.16
N MET A 22 5.59 -1.29 2.74
CA MET A 22 4.14 -1.09 2.80
C MET A 22 3.38 -2.09 1.92
N CYS A 23 3.87 -2.34 0.70
CA CYS A 23 3.28 -3.31 -0.22
C CYS A 23 3.27 -4.72 0.38
N GLU A 24 4.40 -5.16 0.93
CA GLU A 24 4.52 -6.49 1.56
C GLU A 24 3.62 -6.63 2.80
N GLY A 25 3.51 -5.58 3.64
CA GLY A 25 2.61 -5.58 4.79
C GLY A 25 1.13 -5.78 4.40
N VAL A 26 0.69 -5.12 3.32
CA VAL A 26 -0.66 -5.31 2.78
C VAL A 26 -0.81 -6.68 2.14
N ALA A 27 0.17 -7.14 1.35
CA ALA A 27 0.15 -8.45 0.70
C ALA A 27 0.02 -9.59 1.73
N ARG A 28 0.74 -9.51 2.85
CA ARG A 28 0.61 -10.45 3.98
C ARG A 28 -0.81 -10.46 4.54
N SER A 29 -1.36 -9.28 4.83
CA SER A 29 -2.70 -9.15 5.41
C SER A 29 -3.78 -9.69 4.48
N VAL A 30 -3.70 -9.35 3.18
CA VAL A 30 -4.62 -9.84 2.14
C VAL A 30 -4.50 -11.35 1.97
N ARG A 31 -3.28 -11.89 1.94
CA ARG A 31 -3.05 -13.34 1.84
C ARG A 31 -3.67 -14.11 3.00
N ILE A 32 -3.64 -13.55 4.21
CA ILE A 32 -4.34 -14.12 5.37
C ILE A 32 -5.86 -14.02 5.17
N ALA A 33 -6.39 -12.85 4.81
CA ALA A 33 -7.83 -12.66 4.59
C ALA A 33 -8.41 -13.61 3.51
N CYS A 34 -7.65 -13.90 2.44
CA CYS A 34 -8.05 -14.86 1.41
C CYS A 34 -8.25 -16.28 1.94
N GLN A 35 -7.60 -16.66 3.05
CA GLN A 35 -7.83 -17.96 3.70
C GLN A 35 -9.16 -18.01 4.47
N PHE A 36 -9.77 -16.86 4.74
CA PHE A 36 -11.03 -16.70 5.49
C PHE A 36 -12.20 -16.21 4.64
N GLY A 37 -12.15 -16.39 3.31
CA GLY A 37 -13.22 -15.98 2.40
C GLY A 37 -12.95 -14.68 1.64
N GLY A 38 -11.79 -14.05 1.83
CA GLY A 38 -11.35 -12.88 1.08
C GLY A 38 -11.52 -11.55 1.84
N PRO A 39 -10.72 -10.53 1.49
CA PRO A 39 -10.86 -9.20 2.08
C PRO A 39 -12.12 -8.48 1.57
N LEU A 40 -12.78 -7.74 2.45
CA LEU A 40 -13.84 -6.80 2.06
C LEU A 40 -13.22 -5.55 1.40
N PRO A 41 -13.70 -5.13 0.22
CA PRO A 41 -13.22 -3.91 -0.42
C PRO A 41 -13.43 -2.67 0.45
N SER A 42 -12.41 -1.81 0.54
CA SER A 42 -12.56 -0.49 1.18
C SER A 42 -13.36 0.44 0.27
N ALA A 43 -14.16 1.33 0.88
CA ALA A 43 -14.92 2.33 0.12
C ALA A 43 -13.97 3.28 -0.63
N GLN A 44 -14.24 3.50 -1.92
CA GLN A 44 -13.40 4.34 -2.78
C GLN A 44 -13.28 5.79 -2.26
N SER A 45 -14.35 6.33 -1.68
CA SER A 45 -14.34 7.65 -1.05
C SER A 45 -13.37 7.74 0.12
N GLY A 46 -13.27 6.67 0.93
CA GLY A 46 -12.30 6.58 2.02
C GLY A 46 -10.86 6.53 1.52
N ILE A 47 -10.60 5.79 0.44
CA ILE A 47 -9.28 5.75 -0.21
C ILE A 47 -8.89 7.14 -0.71
N GLY A 48 -9.80 7.83 -1.42
CA GLY A 48 -9.56 9.18 -1.92
C GLY A 48 -9.28 10.19 -0.80
N TYR A 49 -10.08 10.17 0.27
CA TYR A 49 -9.89 11.03 1.44
C TYR A 49 -8.52 10.80 2.11
N LEU A 50 -8.13 9.54 2.31
CA LEU A 50 -6.84 9.21 2.91
C LEU A 50 -5.68 9.61 2.00
N TYR A 51 -5.80 9.36 0.69
CA TYR A 51 -4.79 9.77 -0.29
C TYR A 51 -4.55 11.29 -0.25
N ASP A 52 -5.61 12.09 -0.30
CA ASP A 52 -5.54 13.55 -0.20
C ASP A 52 -4.81 13.98 1.08
N ARG A 53 -5.17 13.38 2.21
CA ARG A 53 -4.55 13.69 3.51
C ARG A 53 -3.06 13.33 3.55
N TYR A 54 -2.65 12.21 2.96
CA TYR A 54 -1.24 11.81 2.88
C TYR A 54 -0.41 12.76 2.00
N GLN A 55 -1.00 13.32 0.94
CA GLN A 55 -0.32 14.29 0.07
C GLN A 55 -0.28 15.69 0.69
N ASN A 56 -1.39 16.17 1.23
CA ASN A 56 -1.58 17.60 1.50
C ASN A 56 -1.52 17.97 2.98
N VAL A 57 -1.75 17.02 3.89
CA VAL A 57 -1.82 17.27 5.34
C VAL A 57 -0.62 16.67 6.08
N TYR A 58 -0.31 15.41 5.80
CA TYR A 58 0.80 14.72 6.46
C TYR A 58 2.15 14.95 5.76
N GLY A 59 2.14 15.28 4.46
CA GLY A 59 3.34 15.54 3.66
C GLY A 59 3.97 16.92 3.87
N GLN A 60 3.43 17.76 4.76
CA GLN A 60 3.98 19.08 5.05
C GLN A 60 5.03 19.02 6.16
N ARG A 61 6.28 18.73 5.76
CA ARG A 61 7.53 19.37 6.24
C ARG A 61 8.76 18.75 5.58
#